data_AF-A0A1E1WCZ9-F1
#
_entry.id   AF-A0A1E1WCZ9-F1
#
_cell.length_a   1.000
_cell.length_b   1.000
_cell.length_c   1.000
_cell.angle_alpha   90.00
_cell.angle_beta   90.00
_cell.angle_gamma   90.00
#
_symmetry.space_group_name_H-M   'P 1'
#
loop_
_entity.id
_entity.type
_entity.pdbx_description
1 polymer ?
#
loop_
_entity_poly.entity_id
_entity_poly.type
_entity_poly.pdbx_seq_one_letter_code
_entity_poly.pdbx_strand_id
1 'polypeptide(L)'
;MAQFSLKGSDEYYLSLSELPKRFDADSPVTNVFFDDTNGEVFTVRSGGVTGVTVTGMDELKSTSFRMEDRGPIISIKFSPDHKILAIQRNLDNQNATVEFVNFKEQAPTNVEYTQTCKWKNAKILGFVWPKVNEIAFITDHGIELLQVIPEKKQLKSLKNMSFSGAWYSWCARSNIVLLAGNNGALLQPFSLNGSSVTKLQKLELDSAKPVAERDVFT
;
A
#
# COMPACT_ATOMS: atom_id res chain seq x y z
N MET A 1 2.24 5.42 -24.63
CA MET A 1 1.08 4.66 -24.07
C MET A 1 1.14 3.27 -24.67
N ALA A 2 0.86 2.22 -23.91
CA ALA A 2 0.76 0.88 -24.48
C ALA A 2 -0.59 0.73 -25.20
N GLN A 3 -0.56 0.29 -26.45
CA GLN A 3 -1.70 0.14 -27.37
C GLN A 3 -1.50 -1.16 -28.14
N PHE A 4 -2.60 -1.88 -28.35
CA PHE A 4 -2.61 -3.33 -28.45
C PHE A 4 -4.05 -3.86 -28.77
N SER A 5 -4.24 -5.07 -29.33
CA SER A 5 -5.57 -5.60 -29.78
C SER A 5 -5.77 -7.17 -29.76
N LEU A 6 -6.86 -7.71 -30.33
CA LEU A 6 -7.35 -9.11 -30.09
C LEU A 6 -7.47 -9.96 -31.38
N LYS A 7 -7.34 -11.30 -31.25
CA LYS A 7 -7.06 -12.27 -32.34
C LYS A 7 -7.78 -12.03 -33.68
N GLY A 8 -6.97 -11.83 -34.71
CA GLY A 8 -7.34 -11.46 -36.08
C GLY A 8 -6.47 -10.33 -36.64
N SER A 9 -5.75 -9.64 -35.77
CA SER A 9 -4.86 -8.51 -36.03
C SER A 9 -3.42 -8.79 -35.56
N ASP A 10 -2.45 -8.14 -36.22
CA ASP A 10 -1.01 -8.32 -35.99
C ASP A 10 -0.46 -7.58 -34.74
N GLU A 11 -1.33 -7.06 -33.87
CA GLU A 11 -0.98 -6.34 -32.63
C GLU A 11 -1.79 -6.93 -31.44
N TYR A 12 -1.18 -7.77 -30.57
CA TYR A 12 -1.84 -8.44 -29.40
C TYR A 12 -2.17 -7.49 -28.23
N TYR A 13 -2.97 -7.87 -27.21
CA TYR A 13 -3.75 -6.95 -26.31
C TYR A 13 -2.98 -6.32 -25.11
N LEU A 14 -1.93 -6.99 -24.67
CA LEU A 14 -0.72 -6.56 -23.96
C LEU A 14 0.30 -7.65 -24.35
N SER A 15 1.60 -7.45 -24.12
CA SER A 15 2.57 -8.56 -24.18
C SER A 15 3.11 -8.90 -22.79
N LEU A 16 3.35 -10.19 -22.55
CA LEU A 16 4.19 -10.62 -21.45
C LEU A 16 5.64 -10.27 -21.78
N SER A 17 6.40 -9.84 -20.77
CA SER A 17 7.84 -9.66 -20.90
C SER A 17 8.50 -11.00 -21.25
N GLU A 18 9.43 -11.00 -22.22
CA GLU A 18 10.33 -12.15 -22.49
C GLU A 18 11.22 -12.48 -21.28
N LEU A 19 11.40 -11.50 -20.39
CA LEU A 19 12.07 -11.61 -19.11
C LEU A 19 11.04 -11.46 -17.97
N PRO A 20 10.25 -12.51 -17.66
CA PRO A 20 9.30 -12.47 -16.55
C PRO A 20 10.05 -12.50 -15.21
N LYS A 21 9.75 -11.57 -14.31
CA LYS A 21 10.26 -11.60 -12.94
C LYS A 21 9.64 -12.76 -12.18
N ARG A 22 10.48 -13.46 -11.41
CA ARG A 22 10.09 -14.60 -10.56
C ARG A 22 10.37 -14.24 -9.11
N PHE A 23 9.47 -14.66 -8.23
CA PHE A 23 9.54 -14.53 -6.79
C PHE A 23 8.95 -15.83 -6.19
N ASP A 24 9.16 -16.07 -4.91
CA ASP A 24 8.62 -17.27 -4.27
C ASP A 24 7.10 -17.18 -4.17
N ALA A 25 6.42 -18.31 -4.34
CA ALA A 25 4.98 -18.38 -4.11
C ALA A 25 4.63 -18.22 -2.63
N ASP A 26 3.42 -17.71 -2.38
CA ASP A 26 2.82 -17.67 -1.05
C ASP A 26 2.71 -19.08 -0.45
N SER A 27 3.07 -19.22 0.82
CA SER A 27 3.15 -20.50 1.53
C SER A 27 3.09 -20.29 3.05
N PRO A 28 2.93 -21.35 3.87
CA PRO A 28 2.88 -21.21 5.33
C PRO A 28 4.10 -20.52 5.99
N VAL A 29 5.21 -20.39 5.26
CA VAL A 29 6.45 -19.72 5.71
C VAL A 29 6.88 -18.56 4.81
N THR A 30 6.11 -18.23 3.77
CA THR A 30 6.42 -17.17 2.79
C THR A 30 5.16 -16.36 2.50
N ASN A 31 5.17 -15.07 2.82
CA ASN A 31 4.08 -14.16 2.46
C ASN A 31 4.52 -13.26 1.30
N VAL A 32 3.62 -12.99 0.35
CA VAL A 32 3.89 -12.13 -0.81
C VAL A 32 3.04 -10.86 -0.76
N PHE A 33 3.66 -9.69 -0.92
CA PHE A 33 2.98 -8.40 -0.96
C PHE A 33 3.39 -7.60 -2.20
N PHE A 34 2.55 -6.68 -2.64
CA PHE A 34 2.82 -5.80 -3.77
C PHE A 34 2.83 -4.32 -3.34
N ASP A 35 3.90 -3.62 -3.71
CA ASP A 35 4.02 -2.19 -3.60
C ASP A 35 3.61 -1.55 -4.94
N ASP A 36 2.34 -1.15 -5.00
CA ASP A 36 1.71 -0.46 -6.13
C ASP A 36 2.33 0.91 -6.47
N THR A 37 3.00 1.57 -5.53
CA THR A 37 3.64 2.88 -5.75
C THR A 37 4.99 2.72 -6.44
N ASN A 38 5.77 1.71 -6.05
CA ASN A 38 7.08 1.44 -6.65
C ASN A 38 7.04 0.41 -7.81
N GLY A 39 5.99 -0.40 -7.88
CA GLY A 39 5.85 -1.50 -8.85
C GLY A 39 6.69 -2.73 -8.47
N GLU A 40 6.75 -3.07 -7.18
CA GLU A 40 7.68 -4.05 -6.62
C GLU A 40 6.98 -5.16 -5.82
N VAL A 41 7.55 -6.36 -5.86
CA VAL A 41 7.05 -7.52 -5.11
C VAL A 41 7.93 -7.79 -3.90
N PHE A 42 7.33 -7.78 -2.72
CA PHE A 42 7.95 -8.14 -1.45
C PHE A 42 7.68 -9.61 -1.16
N THR A 43 8.74 -10.39 -1.00
CA THR A 43 8.69 -11.78 -0.53
C THR A 43 9.23 -11.84 0.89
N VAL A 44 8.38 -12.20 1.85
CA VAL A 44 8.72 -12.21 3.28
C VAL A 44 8.72 -13.64 3.79
N ARG A 45 9.90 -14.18 4.11
CA ARG A 45 10.08 -15.54 4.63
C ARG A 45 10.24 -15.53 6.15
N SER A 46 9.39 -16.28 6.87
CA SER A 46 9.46 -16.47 8.32
C SER A 46 10.20 -17.76 8.70
N GLY A 47 10.81 -17.79 9.89
CA GLY A 47 11.65 -18.93 10.31
C GLY A 47 12.73 -18.61 11.35
N GLY A 48 12.51 -17.63 12.23
CA GLY A 48 13.42 -17.22 13.29
C GLY A 48 14.08 -15.85 13.07
N VAL A 49 14.52 -15.56 11.85
CA VAL A 49 14.85 -14.18 11.41
C VAL A 49 14.12 -13.94 10.11
N THR A 50 13.30 -12.90 10.04
CA THR A 50 12.45 -12.65 8.87
C THR A 50 13.31 -12.10 7.74
N GLY A 51 13.45 -12.88 6.67
CA GLY A 51 14.12 -12.47 5.45
C GLY A 51 13.13 -11.78 4.52
N VAL A 52 13.49 -10.59 4.02
CA VAL A 52 12.69 -9.85 3.03
C VAL A 52 13.50 -9.71 1.75
N THR A 53 12.93 -10.13 0.63
CA THR A 53 13.45 -9.89 -0.72
C THR A 53 12.47 -9.00 -1.46
N VAL A 54 12.95 -7.91 -2.04
CA VAL A 54 12.16 -6.95 -2.82
C VAL A 54 12.62 -7.07 -4.26
N THR A 55 11.69 -7.44 -5.14
CA THR A 55 11.95 -7.66 -6.57
C THR A 55 11.18 -6.62 -7.38
N GLY A 56 11.91 -5.66 -7.95
CA GLY A 56 11.38 -4.69 -8.89
C GLY A 56 11.52 -5.15 -10.34
N MET A 57 10.95 -4.37 -11.27
CA MET A 57 11.23 -4.53 -12.70
C MET A 57 12.70 -4.20 -13.03
N ASP A 58 13.29 -3.26 -12.29
CA ASP A 58 14.70 -2.88 -12.36
C ASP A 58 15.54 -3.72 -11.37
N GLU A 59 16.53 -4.46 -11.87
CA GLU A 59 17.39 -5.31 -11.04
C GLU A 59 18.28 -4.50 -10.10
N LEU A 60 18.64 -3.28 -10.47
CA LEU A 60 19.48 -2.39 -9.65
C LEU A 60 18.74 -1.88 -8.39
N LYS A 61 17.41 -2.02 -8.36
CA LYS A 61 16.56 -1.67 -7.20
C LYS A 61 16.20 -2.88 -6.35
N SER A 62 16.40 -4.09 -6.86
CA SER A 62 16.08 -5.31 -6.12
C SER A 62 17.02 -5.44 -4.92
N THR A 63 16.46 -5.54 -3.72
CA THR A 63 17.21 -5.60 -2.46
C THR A 63 16.82 -6.81 -1.63
N SER A 64 17.66 -7.21 -0.68
CA SER A 64 17.33 -8.22 0.31
C SER A 64 17.92 -7.85 1.66
N PHE A 65 17.07 -7.87 2.69
CA PHE A 65 17.43 -7.50 4.05
C PHE A 65 16.79 -8.45 5.06
N ARG A 66 17.14 -8.27 6.33
CA ARG A 66 16.58 -9.01 7.46
C ARG A 66 15.91 -8.03 8.40
N MET A 67 14.84 -8.48 9.06
CA MET A 67 14.18 -7.74 10.13
C MET A 67 13.76 -8.71 11.24
N GLU A 68 13.43 -8.15 12.40
CA GLU A 68 12.88 -8.91 13.52
C GLU A 68 11.50 -9.48 13.18
N ASP A 69 11.24 -10.70 13.63
CA ASP A 69 9.90 -11.29 13.54
C ASP A 69 9.01 -10.72 14.64
N ARG A 70 8.27 -9.66 14.30
CA ARG A 70 7.25 -9.03 15.16
C ARG A 70 5.83 -9.51 14.83
N GLY A 71 5.70 -10.74 14.31
CA GLY A 71 4.42 -11.39 14.02
C GLY A 71 3.94 -11.23 12.56
N PRO A 72 2.63 -11.36 12.30
CA PRO A 72 2.09 -11.28 10.93
C PRO A 72 2.23 -9.87 10.34
N ILE A 73 2.36 -9.81 9.01
CA ILE A 73 2.36 -8.58 8.21
C ILE A 73 1.09 -8.56 7.38
N ILE A 74 0.48 -7.39 7.25
CA ILE A 74 -0.71 -7.16 6.42
C ILE A 74 -0.36 -6.36 5.16
N SER A 75 0.55 -5.40 5.29
CA SER A 75 1.07 -4.61 4.18
C SER A 75 2.50 -4.17 4.49
N ILE A 76 3.37 -4.21 3.49
CA ILE A 76 4.77 -3.77 3.56
C ILE A 76 5.12 -3.08 2.24
N LYS A 77 5.58 -1.83 2.30
CA LYS A 77 5.88 -0.99 1.12
C LYS A 77 6.98 0.02 1.41
N PHE A 78 7.78 0.38 0.42
CA PHE A 78 8.79 1.44 0.52
C PHE A 78 8.20 2.83 0.22
N SER A 79 8.80 3.87 0.79
CA SER A 79 8.64 5.22 0.26
C SER A 79 9.13 5.29 -1.20
N PRO A 80 8.65 6.24 -2.02
CA PRO A 80 9.05 6.32 -3.44
C PRO A 80 10.57 6.52 -3.69
N ASP A 81 11.31 6.93 -2.66
CA ASP A 81 12.77 7.09 -2.68
C ASP A 81 13.53 5.99 -1.90
N HIS A 82 12.82 4.95 -1.45
CA HIS A 82 13.31 3.74 -0.76
C HIS A 82 14.10 4.03 0.52
N LYS A 83 13.86 5.19 1.16
CA LYS A 83 14.48 5.58 2.44
C LYS A 83 13.66 5.22 3.67
N ILE A 84 12.39 4.84 3.51
CA ILE A 84 11.51 4.51 4.61
C ILE A 84 10.71 3.27 4.21
N LEU A 85 10.87 2.18 4.96
CA LEU A 85 10.00 1.01 4.88
C LEU A 85 8.84 1.22 5.86
N ALA A 86 7.60 1.09 5.38
CA ALA A 86 6.42 1.06 6.23
C ALA A 86 5.87 -0.38 6.31
N ILE A 87 5.51 -0.83 7.52
CA ILE A 87 5.01 -2.18 7.79
C ILE A 87 3.75 -2.07 8.64
N GLN A 88 2.62 -2.54 8.12
CA GLN A 88 1.38 -2.67 8.87
C GLN A 88 1.29 -4.06 9.51
N ARG A 89 0.99 -4.06 10.81
CA ARG A 89 0.64 -5.24 11.59
C ARG A 89 -0.63 -4.91 12.38
N ASN A 90 -1.75 -5.58 12.09
CA ASN A 90 -2.91 -5.47 12.98
C ASN A 90 -2.76 -6.58 14.03
N LEU A 91 -2.71 -6.19 15.29
CA LEU A 91 -2.85 -7.10 16.43
C LEU A 91 -4.30 -7.03 16.93
N ASP A 92 -4.92 -8.18 17.13
CA ASP A 92 -6.26 -8.24 17.71
C ASP A 92 -6.28 -7.55 19.08
N ASN A 93 -7.31 -6.73 19.31
CA ASN A 93 -7.52 -5.93 20.52
C ASN A 93 -6.50 -4.79 20.78
N GLN A 94 -5.69 -4.40 19.79
CA GLN A 94 -4.89 -3.16 19.85
C GLN A 94 -5.38 -2.10 18.85
N ASN A 95 -5.00 -0.85 19.07
CA ASN A 95 -5.20 0.19 18.05
C ASN A 95 -4.34 -0.14 16.82
N ALA A 96 -4.88 0.05 15.62
CA ALA A 96 -4.14 -0.20 14.40
C ALA A 96 -2.91 0.73 14.28
N THR A 97 -1.77 0.14 13.94
CA THR A 97 -0.46 0.81 13.87
C THR A 97 0.26 0.50 12.56
N VAL A 98 1.18 1.38 12.19
CA VAL A 98 2.19 1.14 11.16
C VAL A 98 3.57 1.41 11.75
N GLU A 99 4.47 0.44 11.62
CA GLU A 99 5.89 0.55 11.92
C GLU A 99 6.63 1.20 10.74
N PHE A 100 7.68 1.95 11.05
CA PHE A 100 8.55 2.60 10.08
C PHE A 100 9.99 2.26 10.40
N VAL A 101 10.75 1.86 9.39
CA VAL A 101 12.20 1.61 9.46
C VAL A 101 12.88 2.50 8.45
N ASN A 102 13.83 3.34 8.88
CA ASN A 102 14.61 4.16 7.95
C ASN A 102 15.69 3.30 7.27
N PHE A 103 15.94 3.54 5.99
CA PHE A 103 16.92 2.85 5.15
C PHE A 103 18.01 3.80 4.65
N LYS A 104 19.24 3.28 4.53
CA LYS A 104 20.39 3.95 3.90
C LYS A 104 21.19 2.92 3.12
N GLU A 105 21.59 3.25 1.90
CA GLU A 105 22.40 2.37 1.04
C GLU A 105 21.77 0.96 0.90
N GLN A 106 20.45 0.92 0.68
CA GLN A 106 19.60 -0.29 0.55
C GLN A 106 19.53 -1.21 1.80
N ALA A 107 20.14 -0.83 2.93
CA ALA A 107 20.07 -1.55 4.20
C ALA A 107 19.18 -0.83 5.24
N PRO A 108 18.49 -1.57 6.12
CA PRO A 108 17.80 -0.98 7.27
C PRO A 108 18.80 -0.35 8.24
N THR A 109 18.42 0.77 8.83
CA THR A 109 19.17 1.44 9.90
C THR A 109 18.57 1.10 11.26
N ASN A 110 19.31 1.38 12.35
CA ASN A 110 18.81 1.24 13.73
C ASN A 110 17.79 2.34 14.13
N VAL A 111 17.04 2.89 13.17
CA VAL A 111 16.04 3.93 13.40
C VAL A 111 14.67 3.42 13.01
N GLU A 112 13.93 3.04 14.04
CA GLU A 112 12.56 2.56 13.96
C GLU A 112 11.62 3.44 14.80
N TYR A 113 10.35 3.52 14.38
CA TYR A 113 9.27 4.23 15.07
C TYR A 113 7.91 3.69 14.63
N THR A 114 6.87 3.95 15.41
CA THR A 114 5.51 3.44 15.15
C THR A 114 4.52 4.59 15.20
N GLN A 115 3.55 4.62 14.28
CA GLN A 115 2.42 5.53 14.33
C GLN A 115 1.13 4.76 14.56
N THR A 116 0.36 5.16 15.57
CA THR A 116 -1.03 4.74 15.76
C THR A 116 -1.96 5.67 14.98
N CYS A 117 -3.05 5.12 14.42
CA CYS A 117 -4.09 5.95 13.83
C CYS A 117 -4.77 6.87 14.87
N LYS A 118 -5.18 8.06 14.45
CA LYS A 118 -5.80 9.07 15.32
C LYS A 118 -7.21 8.70 15.81
N TRP A 119 -7.98 7.99 15.00
CA TRP A 119 -9.35 7.61 15.35
C TRP A 119 -9.37 6.42 16.31
N LYS A 120 -9.99 6.61 17.49
CA LYS A 120 -10.19 5.52 18.45
C LYS A 120 -11.04 4.42 17.84
N ASN A 121 -10.64 3.16 18.06
CA ASN A 121 -11.29 1.95 17.54
C ASN A 121 -11.33 1.84 15.99
N ALA A 122 -10.62 2.69 15.26
CA ALA A 122 -10.52 2.57 13.81
C ALA A 122 -9.56 1.44 13.41
N LYS A 123 -9.90 0.76 12.31
CA LYS A 123 -9.05 -0.24 11.67
C LYS A 123 -8.36 0.39 10.47
N ILE A 124 -7.05 0.22 10.36
CA ILE A 124 -6.32 0.52 9.14
C ILE A 124 -6.63 -0.60 8.14
N LEU A 125 -7.33 -0.24 7.06
CA LEU A 125 -7.58 -1.11 5.90
C LEU A 125 -6.29 -1.27 5.08
N GLY A 126 -5.48 -0.22 5.04
CA GLY A 126 -4.15 -0.23 4.43
C GLY A 126 -3.49 1.15 4.46
N PHE A 127 -2.36 1.28 3.79
CA PHE A 127 -1.68 2.56 3.62
C PHE A 127 -1.09 2.71 2.21
N VAL A 128 -0.91 3.96 1.80
CA VAL A 128 -0.40 4.32 0.47
C VAL A 128 0.60 5.48 0.57
N TRP A 129 1.58 5.51 -0.33
CA TRP A 129 2.55 6.59 -0.45
C TRP A 129 2.21 7.48 -1.67
N PRO A 130 1.44 8.58 -1.51
CA PRO A 130 1.20 9.55 -2.59
C PRO A 130 2.47 10.33 -3.01
N LYS A 131 3.49 10.40 -2.15
CA LYS A 131 4.73 11.14 -2.40
C LYS A 131 5.86 10.68 -1.46
N VAL A 132 7.11 10.99 -1.81
CA VAL A 132 8.26 10.94 -0.89
C VAL A 132 7.91 11.65 0.42
N ASN A 133 8.07 10.93 1.53
CA ASN A 133 7.80 11.35 2.91
C ASN A 133 6.33 11.75 3.21
N GLU A 134 5.37 11.56 2.32
CA GLU A 134 3.93 11.71 2.64
C GLU A 134 3.23 10.36 2.52
N ILE A 135 2.63 9.89 3.61
CA ILE A 135 1.91 8.62 3.71
C ILE A 135 0.45 8.88 4.08
N ALA A 136 -0.48 8.16 3.47
CA ALA A 136 -1.89 8.18 3.84
C ALA A 136 -2.32 6.85 4.44
N PHE A 137 -2.80 6.87 5.67
CA PHE A 137 -3.48 5.75 6.30
C PHE A 137 -4.94 5.73 5.85
N ILE A 138 -5.36 4.59 5.32
CA ILE A 138 -6.72 4.37 4.84
C ILE A 138 -7.43 3.51 5.88
N THR A 139 -8.47 4.05 6.49
CA THR A 139 -9.20 3.42 7.60
C THR A 139 -10.67 3.25 7.28
N ASP A 140 -11.34 2.42 8.08
CA ASP A 140 -12.80 2.31 8.11
C ASP A 140 -13.52 3.61 8.53
N HIS A 141 -12.80 4.59 9.08
CA HIS A 141 -13.30 5.92 9.44
C HIS A 141 -12.89 7.05 8.47
N GLY A 142 -12.00 6.78 7.50
CA GLY A 142 -11.56 7.74 6.48
C GLY A 142 -10.05 7.74 6.23
N ILE A 143 -9.55 8.85 5.70
CA ILE A 143 -8.15 9.04 5.29
C ILE A 143 -7.42 9.97 6.27
N GLU A 144 -6.30 9.50 6.82
CA GLU A 144 -5.35 10.27 7.62
C GLU A 144 -4.04 10.46 6.82
N LEU A 145 -3.82 11.66 6.29
CA LEU A 145 -2.62 12.03 5.52
C LEU A 145 -1.57 12.64 6.46
N LEU A 146 -0.36 12.06 6.43
CA LEU A 146 0.73 12.33 7.36
C LEU A 146 2.03 12.65 6.62
N GLN A 147 2.79 13.63 7.12
CA GLN A 147 4.18 13.87 6.78
C GLN A 147 5.06 12.99 7.67
N VAL A 148 5.88 12.12 7.09
CA VAL A 148 6.94 11.41 7.80
C VAL A 148 8.16 12.32 7.94
N ILE A 149 8.78 12.33 9.12
CA ILE A 149 9.98 13.12 9.44
C ILE A 149 11.04 12.15 9.99
N PRO A 150 11.81 11.46 9.12
CA PRO A 150 12.72 10.38 9.49
C PRO A 150 13.75 10.76 10.56
N GLU A 151 14.25 12.01 10.53
CA GLU A 151 15.27 12.53 11.44
C GLU A 151 14.73 12.74 12.85
N LYS A 152 13.42 12.98 12.97
CA LYS A 152 12.72 13.16 14.25
C LYS A 152 12.03 11.89 14.74
N LYS A 153 12.02 10.82 13.93
CA LYS A 153 11.31 9.56 14.21
C LYS A 153 9.81 9.78 14.50
N GLN A 154 9.19 10.71 13.77
CA GLN A 154 7.84 11.22 14.04
C GLN A 154 7.06 11.43 12.75
N LEU A 155 5.74 11.35 12.85
CA LEU A 155 4.82 11.77 11.80
C LEU A 155 4.03 13.00 12.24
N LYS A 156 3.74 13.89 11.29
CA LYS A 156 2.93 15.10 11.49
C LYS A 156 1.67 15.00 10.65
N SER A 157 0.50 15.09 11.27
CA SER A 157 -0.78 15.19 10.56
C SER A 157 -0.81 16.39 9.62
N LEU A 158 -1.07 16.13 8.33
CA LEU A 158 -1.27 17.13 7.29
C LEU A 158 -2.76 17.38 7.06
N LYS A 159 -3.53 16.33 6.79
CA LYS A 159 -4.96 16.42 6.49
C LYS A 159 -5.69 15.16 6.97
N ASN A 160 -6.93 15.32 7.41
CA ASN A 160 -7.82 14.22 7.76
C ASN A 160 -9.13 14.40 6.98
N MET A 161 -9.70 13.31 6.46
CA MET A 161 -10.97 13.30 5.74
C MET A 161 -11.81 12.11 6.20
N SER A 162 -12.90 12.35 6.93
CA SER A 162 -13.78 11.28 7.41
C SER A 162 -14.62 10.68 6.29
N PHE A 163 -14.68 9.35 6.23
CA PHE A 163 -15.55 8.58 5.34
C PHE A 163 -15.68 7.15 5.87
N SER A 164 -16.90 6.63 6.02
CA SER A 164 -17.08 5.24 6.44
C SER A 164 -16.91 4.30 5.24
N GLY A 165 -15.80 3.56 5.23
CA GLY A 165 -15.40 2.67 4.14
C GLY A 165 -15.21 1.22 4.60
N ALA A 166 -15.58 0.27 3.75
CA ALA A 166 -15.40 -1.17 3.99
C ALA A 166 -14.10 -1.70 3.36
N TRP A 167 -13.77 -1.23 2.15
CA TRP A 167 -12.54 -1.55 1.41
C TRP A 167 -12.06 -0.30 0.65
N TYR A 168 -10.83 -0.35 0.14
CA TYR A 168 -10.25 0.71 -0.69
C TYR A 168 -9.50 0.15 -1.90
N SER A 169 -9.34 0.97 -2.92
CA SER A 169 -8.43 0.73 -4.04
C SER A 169 -7.60 1.97 -4.29
N TRP A 170 -6.40 1.83 -4.84
CA TRP A 170 -5.44 2.92 -4.99
C TRP A 170 -4.77 2.89 -6.37
N CYS A 171 -4.66 4.08 -6.96
CA CYS A 171 -3.95 4.30 -8.21
C CYS A 171 -2.82 5.30 -7.98
N ALA A 172 -1.60 4.78 -7.79
CA ALA A 172 -0.39 5.60 -7.63
C ALA A 172 -0.15 6.55 -8.81
N ARG A 173 -0.49 6.15 -10.04
CA ARG A 173 -0.29 6.98 -11.25
C ARG A 173 -1.09 8.29 -11.22
N SER A 174 -2.29 8.29 -10.64
CA SER A 174 -3.16 9.48 -10.54
C SER A 174 -3.24 10.05 -9.12
N ASN A 175 -2.55 9.42 -8.16
CA ASN A 175 -2.71 9.67 -6.73
C ASN A 175 -4.19 9.70 -6.27
N ILE A 176 -4.98 8.70 -6.70
CA ILE A 176 -6.39 8.57 -6.31
C ILE A 176 -6.59 7.34 -5.44
N VAL A 177 -7.15 7.55 -4.24
CA VAL A 177 -7.76 6.49 -3.41
C VAL A 177 -9.24 6.43 -3.73
N LEU A 178 -9.75 5.26 -4.07
CA LEU A 178 -11.18 4.95 -4.09
C LEU A 178 -11.57 4.31 -2.76
N LEU A 179 -12.52 4.88 -2.04
CA LEU A 179 -13.09 4.28 -0.83
C LEU A 179 -14.53 3.82 -1.08
N ALA A 180 -14.84 2.61 -0.66
CA ALA A 180 -16.16 2.01 -0.85
C ALA A 180 -16.97 2.02 0.46
N GLY A 181 -17.98 2.88 0.52
CA GLY A 181 -18.96 2.95 1.61
C GLY A 181 -20.24 2.19 1.28
N ASN A 182 -21.12 2.05 2.28
CA ASN A 182 -22.41 1.37 2.17
C ASN A 182 -22.30 -0.02 1.49
N ASN A 183 -21.40 -0.86 1.99
CA ASN A 183 -21.08 -2.19 1.46
C ASN A 183 -20.71 -2.23 -0.04
N GLY A 184 -20.21 -1.13 -0.62
CA GLY A 184 -19.86 -1.04 -2.04
C GLY A 184 -20.91 -0.39 -2.93
N ALA A 185 -22.05 0.02 -2.39
CA ALA A 185 -23.05 0.81 -3.14
C ALA A 185 -22.66 2.29 -3.29
N LEU A 186 -21.70 2.79 -2.51
CA LEU A 186 -21.16 4.15 -2.62
C LEU A 186 -19.65 4.11 -2.86
N LEU A 187 -19.22 4.46 -4.07
CA LEU A 187 -17.81 4.56 -4.42
C LEU A 187 -17.39 6.04 -4.39
N GLN A 188 -16.44 6.38 -3.51
CA GLN A 188 -16.00 7.74 -3.26
C GLN A 188 -14.50 7.89 -3.55
N PRO A 189 -14.12 8.53 -4.67
CA PRO A 189 -12.73 8.83 -4.96
C PRO A 189 -12.23 10.05 -4.17
N PHE A 190 -10.96 10.02 -3.78
CA PHE A 190 -10.21 11.09 -3.16
C PHE A 190 -8.86 11.24 -3.86
N SER A 191 -8.51 12.45 -4.29
CA SER A 191 -7.20 12.76 -4.87
C SER A 191 -6.25 13.30 -3.79
N LEU A 192 -5.04 12.73 -3.72
CA LEU A 192 -3.99 13.07 -2.77
C LEU A 192 -2.92 13.92 -3.48
N ASN A 193 -2.98 15.25 -3.33
CA ASN A 193 -2.09 16.17 -4.03
C ASN A 193 -1.19 16.90 -3.05
N GLY A 194 -0.01 16.34 -2.81
CA GLY A 194 0.87 16.77 -1.73
C GLY A 194 0.14 16.71 -0.38
N SER A 195 0.34 17.72 0.45
CA SER A 195 -0.28 17.85 1.78
C SER A 195 -1.80 18.17 1.77
N SER A 196 -2.51 17.88 0.68
CA SER A 196 -3.94 18.13 0.49
C SER A 196 -4.70 16.87 0.06
N VAL A 197 -5.95 16.76 0.50
CA VAL A 197 -6.87 15.68 0.12
C VAL A 197 -8.13 16.31 -0.43
N THR A 198 -8.44 16.04 -1.70
CA THR A 198 -9.61 16.57 -2.40
C THR A 198 -10.61 15.44 -2.65
N LYS A 199 -11.82 15.60 -2.11
CA LYS A 199 -12.94 14.68 -2.34
C LYS A 199 -13.48 14.91 -3.76
N LEU A 200 -13.49 13.86 -4.59
CA LEU A 200 -13.98 13.93 -5.97
C LEU A 200 -15.48 13.58 -6.05
N GLN A 201 -16.05 13.61 -7.25
CA GLN A 201 -17.43 13.18 -7.49
C GLN A 201 -17.59 11.70 -7.13
N LYS A 202 -18.60 11.39 -6.30
CA LYS A 202 -18.98 10.02 -5.95
C LYS A 202 -19.71 9.33 -7.10
N LEU A 203 -19.63 8.01 -7.13
CA LEU A 203 -20.48 7.12 -7.92
C LEU A 203 -21.38 6.34 -6.95
N GLU A 204 -22.68 6.42 -7.15
CA GLU A 204 -23.67 5.62 -6.42
C GLU A 204 -24.18 4.52 -7.34
N LEU A 205 -24.23 3.30 -6.79
CA LEU A 205 -24.66 2.08 -7.46
C LEU A 205 -25.95 1.58 -6.82
N ASP A 206 -26.68 0.74 -7.56
CA ASP A 206 -27.87 0.09 -7.02
C ASP A 206 -27.49 -0.84 -5.87
N SER A 207 -28.11 -0.64 -4.69
CA SER A 207 -27.95 -1.47 -3.50
C SER A 207 -28.25 -2.96 -3.74
N ALA A 208 -28.97 -3.32 -4.81
CA ALA A 208 -29.19 -4.71 -5.23
C ALA A 208 -27.93 -5.38 -5.82
N LYS A 209 -26.90 -4.61 -6.21
CA LYS A 209 -25.63 -5.08 -6.77
C LYS A 209 -24.43 -4.33 -6.15
N PRO A 210 -24.14 -4.55 -4.86
CA PRO A 210 -22.97 -3.96 -4.21
C PRO A 210 -21.67 -4.45 -4.86
N VAL A 211 -20.68 -3.56 -4.98
CA VAL A 211 -19.33 -3.90 -5.45
C VAL A 211 -18.47 -4.34 -4.28
N ALA A 212 -18.11 -5.62 -4.24
CA ALA A 212 -17.09 -6.12 -3.32
C ALA A 212 -15.70 -5.78 -3.85
N GLU A 213 -14.70 -5.77 -2.96
CA GLU A 213 -13.29 -5.51 -3.30
C GLU A 213 -12.80 -6.38 -4.48
N ARG A 214 -13.19 -7.67 -4.48
CA ARG A 214 -12.86 -8.64 -5.53
C ARG A 214 -13.34 -8.25 -6.93
N ASP A 215 -14.39 -7.42 -7.04
CA ASP A 215 -15.01 -7.04 -8.31
C ASP A 215 -14.26 -5.87 -8.98
N VAL A 216 -13.23 -5.32 -8.32
CA VAL A 216 -12.41 -4.20 -8.80
C VAL A 216 -11.00 -4.63 -9.20
N PHE A 217 -10.54 -5.80 -8.75
CA PHE A 217 -9.17 -6.30 -8.93
C PHE A 217 -9.08 -7.54 -9.86
N THR A 218 -9.94 -7.62 -10.87
CA THR A 218 -9.90 -8.64 -11.95
C THR A 218 -9.20 -8.13 -13.20
#